data_AF-A0A7S3XE68-F1
#
_entry.id   AF-A0A7S3XE68-F1
#
_cell.length_a   1.000
_cell.length_b   1.000
_cell.length_c   1.000
_cell.angle_alpha   90.00
_cell.angle_beta   90.00
_cell.angle_gamma   90.00
#
_symmetry.space_group_name_H-M   'P 1'
#
loop_
_entity.id
_entity.type
_entity.pdbx_description
1 polymer ?
#
loop_
_entity_poly.entity_id
_entity_poly.type
_entity_poly.pdbx_seq_one_letter_code
_entity_poly.pdbx_strand_id
1 'polypeptide(L)'
;GFLKAGDSTDNAAVIEAAEAAGEYEALVKYLQMTRKKVKEARVDSALCYAFAKTGALGELEEFLTVPNSADISACGDKCYDEGLYEAAKVLFTNVSNWARLASTLVKLGQYQAAVDAARKANSMRTWKEVCFECVLRDETRLAQVAGLNIIVHADELDEVSEFYQRKGKFDQLQALLEA
;
A
#
# COMPACT_ATOMS: atom_id res chain seq x y z
N GLY A 1 -40.78 -12.88 11.18
CA GLY A 1 -40.11 -13.91 12.00
C GLY A 1 -39.17 -14.69 11.10
N PHE A 2 -37.87 -14.54 11.31
CA PHE A 2 -36.83 -15.33 10.63
C PHE A 2 -35.70 -15.57 11.61
N LEU A 3 -35.95 -16.46 12.56
CA LEU A 3 -34.94 -17.05 13.43
C LEU A 3 -35.34 -18.51 13.64
N LYS A 4 -34.79 -19.41 12.81
CA LYS A 4 -34.53 -20.83 13.10
C LYS A 4 -33.99 -21.56 11.87
N ALA A 5 -32.73 -21.98 11.96
CA ALA A 5 -32.16 -23.27 11.54
C ALA A 5 -30.68 -23.03 11.19
N GLY A 6 -29.82 -24.00 11.49
CA GLY A 6 -28.36 -23.89 11.45
C GLY A 6 -27.79 -23.89 10.04
N ASP A 7 -28.19 -22.92 9.24
CA ASP A 7 -27.89 -22.86 7.82
C ASP A 7 -26.48 -22.34 7.59
N SER A 8 -25.82 -22.93 6.60
CA SER A 8 -24.63 -22.39 5.96
C SER A 8 -24.88 -20.92 5.66
N THR A 9 -24.48 -20.05 6.59
CA THR A 9 -24.55 -18.61 6.33
C THR A 9 -23.59 -18.44 5.20
N ASP A 10 -24.10 -18.05 4.03
CA ASP A 10 -23.23 -17.75 2.91
C ASP A 10 -22.44 -16.50 3.34
N ASN A 11 -21.27 -16.76 3.93
CA ASN A 11 -20.40 -15.72 4.47
C ASN A 11 -20.13 -14.68 3.37
N ALA A 12 -20.10 -15.12 2.11
CA ALA A 12 -19.96 -14.24 0.97
C ALA A 12 -21.12 -13.23 0.88
N ALA A 13 -22.37 -13.69 0.93
CA ALA A 13 -23.53 -12.81 0.86
C ALA A 13 -23.58 -11.80 2.02
N VAL A 14 -23.19 -12.21 3.23
CA VAL A 14 -23.14 -11.31 4.39
C VAL A 14 -22.02 -10.29 4.25
N ILE A 15 -20.83 -10.71 3.81
CA ILE A 15 -19.70 -9.82 3.54
C ILE A 15 -20.09 -8.79 2.47
N GLU A 16 -20.61 -9.25 1.33
CA GLU A 16 -21.00 -8.38 0.21
C GLU A 16 -22.08 -7.38 0.62
N ALA A 17 -23.11 -7.82 1.35
CA ALA A 17 -24.16 -6.93 1.83
C ALA A 17 -23.63 -5.87 2.82
N ALA A 18 -22.74 -6.27 3.74
CA ALA A 18 -22.15 -5.33 4.70
C ALA A 18 -21.18 -4.36 4.04
N GLU A 19 -20.36 -4.82 3.09
CA GLU A 19 -19.48 -3.94 2.29
C GLU A 19 -20.30 -2.94 1.47
N ALA A 20 -21.38 -3.38 0.82
CA ALA A 20 -22.27 -2.52 0.06
C ALA A 20 -23.01 -1.49 0.94
N ALA A 21 -23.33 -1.85 2.18
CA ALA A 21 -23.94 -0.96 3.16
C ALA A 21 -22.93 -0.04 3.87
N GLY A 22 -21.62 -0.30 3.74
CA GLY A 22 -20.57 0.42 4.47
C GLY A 22 -20.50 0.08 5.97
N GLU A 23 -21.13 -1.01 6.41
CA GLU A 23 -21.29 -1.40 7.82
C GLU A 23 -20.09 -2.21 8.34
N TYR A 24 -18.88 -1.65 8.21
CA TYR A 24 -17.63 -2.36 8.50
C TYR A 24 -17.45 -2.70 9.99
N GLU A 25 -17.95 -1.88 10.91
CA GLU A 25 -17.84 -2.12 12.36
C GLU A 25 -18.66 -3.35 12.81
N ALA A 26 -19.87 -3.49 12.26
CA ALA A 26 -20.70 -4.67 12.47
C ALA A 26 -20.08 -5.90 11.80
N LEU A 27 -19.53 -5.71 10.59
CA LEU A 27 -18.85 -6.76 9.84
C LEU A 27 -17.64 -7.32 10.59
N VAL A 28 -16.79 -6.47 11.20
CA VAL A 28 -15.65 -6.92 12.03
C VAL A 28 -16.11 -7.88 13.12
N LYS A 29 -17.14 -7.50 13.90
CA LYS A 29 -17.66 -8.33 15.00
C LYS A 29 -18.17 -9.67 14.49
N TYR A 30 -18.92 -9.66 13.38
CA TYR A 30 -19.42 -10.86 12.74
C TYR A 30 -18.28 -11.77 12.28
N LEU A 31 -17.30 -11.24 11.54
CA LEU A 31 -16.19 -12.01 10.99
C LEU A 31 -15.27 -12.58 12.08
N GLN A 32 -15.02 -11.84 13.16
CA GLN A 32 -14.28 -12.37 14.32
C GLN A 32 -14.99 -13.59 14.95
N MET A 33 -16.33 -13.59 15.02
CA MET A 33 -17.09 -14.75 15.50
C MET A 33 -17.08 -15.90 14.50
N THR A 34 -17.23 -15.60 13.20
CA THR A 34 -17.21 -16.59 12.13
C THR A 34 -15.87 -17.29 12.03
N ARG A 35 -14.77 -16.55 12.13
CA ARG A 35 -13.38 -17.07 12.09
C ARG A 35 -13.09 -18.10 13.19
N LYS A 36 -13.76 -18.01 14.34
CA LYS A 36 -13.64 -19.01 15.42
C LYS A 36 -14.26 -20.35 15.06
N LYS A 37 -15.21 -20.37 14.12
CA LYS A 37 -15.95 -21.57 13.70
C LYS A 37 -15.41 -22.14 12.39
N VAL A 38 -15.03 -21.27 11.46
CA VAL A 38 -14.63 -21.62 10.10
C VAL A 38 -13.37 -20.84 9.73
N LYS A 39 -12.37 -21.54 9.18
CA LYS A 39 -11.14 -20.93 8.67
C LYS A 39 -11.20 -20.89 7.15
N GLU A 40 -11.64 -19.75 6.61
CA GLU A 40 -11.76 -19.51 5.18
C GLU A 40 -10.97 -18.26 4.78
N ALA A 41 -10.22 -18.35 3.69
CA ALA A 41 -9.43 -17.23 3.15
C ALA A 41 -10.28 -15.98 2.89
N ARG A 42 -11.52 -16.15 2.44
CA ARG A 42 -12.46 -15.05 2.20
C ARG A 42 -12.84 -14.32 3.50
N VAL A 43 -13.08 -15.05 4.58
CA VAL A 43 -13.41 -14.47 5.89
C VAL A 43 -12.21 -13.68 6.43
N ASP A 44 -11.01 -14.26 6.35
CA ASP A 44 -9.79 -13.60 6.80
C ASP A 44 -9.46 -12.35 5.97
N SER A 45 -9.64 -12.41 4.64
CA SER A 45 -9.43 -11.27 3.74
C SER A 45 -10.45 -10.14 4.00
N ALA A 46 -11.73 -10.49 4.15
CA ALA A 46 -12.76 -9.51 4.48
C ALA A 46 -12.52 -8.87 5.86
N LEU A 47 -12.04 -9.64 6.84
CA LEU A 47 -11.74 -9.13 8.18
C LEU A 47 -10.54 -8.17 8.14
N CYS A 48 -9.47 -8.56 7.44
CA CYS A 48 -8.31 -7.72 7.17
C CYS A 48 -8.73 -6.38 6.56
N TYR A 49 -9.58 -6.43 5.53
CA TYR A 49 -10.08 -5.24 4.85
C TYR A 49 -11.00 -4.40 5.75
N ALA A 50 -11.86 -5.03 6.54
CA ALA A 50 -12.76 -4.33 7.45
C ALA A 50 -12.00 -3.57 8.54
N PHE A 51 -10.93 -4.12 9.10
CA PHE A 51 -10.06 -3.39 10.04
C PHE A 51 -9.41 -2.17 9.39
N ALA A 52 -8.96 -2.30 8.14
CA ALA A 52 -8.43 -1.16 7.39
C ALA A 52 -9.48 -0.06 7.19
N LYS A 53 -10.73 -0.43 6.87
CA LYS A 53 -11.83 0.51 6.65
C LYS A 53 -12.31 1.23 7.91
N THR A 54 -12.25 0.57 9.06
CA THR A 54 -12.61 1.20 10.35
C THR A 54 -11.46 2.02 10.95
N GLY A 55 -10.27 2.01 10.33
CA GLY A 55 -9.09 2.67 10.88
C GLY A 55 -8.52 1.97 12.11
N ALA A 56 -8.93 0.74 12.40
CA ALA A 56 -8.46 -0.07 13.52
C ALA A 56 -7.06 -0.66 13.23
N LEU A 57 -6.06 0.20 13.00
CA LEU A 57 -4.72 -0.21 12.57
C LEU A 57 -4.03 -1.14 13.59
N GLY A 58 -4.24 -0.94 14.89
CA GLY A 58 -3.68 -1.82 15.91
C GLY A 58 -4.25 -3.24 15.86
N GLU A 59 -5.56 -3.36 15.63
CA GLU A 59 -6.22 -4.67 15.45
C GLU A 59 -5.79 -5.34 14.13
N LEU A 60 -5.57 -4.54 13.08
CA LEU A 60 -5.01 -5.01 11.83
C LEU A 60 -3.60 -5.58 12.02
N GLU A 61 -2.71 -4.84 12.68
CA GLU A 61 -1.34 -5.29 12.98
C GLU A 61 -1.35 -6.57 13.81
N GLU A 62 -2.17 -6.64 14.88
CA GLU A 62 -2.31 -7.84 15.70
C GLU A 62 -2.81 -9.03 14.86
N PHE A 63 -3.83 -8.83 14.03
CA PHE A 63 -4.36 -9.87 13.15
C PHE A 63 -3.30 -10.45 12.21
N LEU A 64 -2.43 -9.60 11.65
CA LEU A 64 -1.36 -10.01 10.74
C LEU A 64 -0.24 -10.83 11.42
N THR A 65 -0.10 -10.75 12.74
CA THR A 65 0.86 -11.56 13.51
C THR A 65 0.37 -12.98 13.78
N VAL A 66 -0.94 -13.19 13.72
CA VAL A 66 -1.58 -14.49 13.97
C VAL A 66 -1.69 -15.25 12.65
N PRO A 67 -1.53 -16.59 12.62
CA PRO A 67 -1.75 -17.38 11.41
C PRO A 67 -3.13 -17.09 10.79
N ASN A 68 -3.13 -16.64 9.55
CA ASN A 68 -4.32 -16.27 8.78
C ASN A 68 -4.16 -16.69 7.31
N SER A 69 -5.26 -16.72 6.57
CA SER A 69 -5.30 -17.03 5.15
C SER A 69 -5.80 -15.83 4.33
N ALA A 70 -5.60 -14.61 4.82
CA ALA A 70 -5.99 -13.40 4.11
C ALA A 70 -5.11 -13.19 2.87
N ASP A 71 -5.70 -12.72 1.77
CA ASP A 71 -4.94 -12.15 0.66
C ASP A 71 -4.54 -10.71 1.02
N ILE A 72 -3.44 -10.61 1.78
CA ILE A 72 -2.94 -9.34 2.32
C ILE A 72 -2.51 -8.39 1.20
N SER A 73 -1.97 -8.93 0.10
CA SER A 73 -1.59 -8.14 -1.07
C SER A 73 -2.81 -7.49 -1.73
N ALA A 74 -3.87 -8.27 -2.00
CA ALA A 74 -5.10 -7.75 -2.57
C ALA A 74 -5.80 -6.73 -1.63
N CYS A 75 -5.79 -7.00 -0.32
CA CYS A 75 -6.29 -6.03 0.67
C CYS A 75 -5.48 -4.73 0.63
N GLY A 76 -4.15 -4.83 0.55
CA GLY A 76 -3.24 -3.67 0.45
C GLY A 76 -3.50 -2.85 -0.80
N ASP A 77 -3.70 -3.50 -1.94
CA ASP A 77 -4.02 -2.84 -3.21
C ASP A 77 -5.36 -2.11 -3.14
N LYS A 78 -6.41 -2.77 -2.62
CA LYS A 78 -7.73 -2.13 -2.40
C LYS A 78 -7.62 -0.93 -1.46
N CYS A 79 -6.86 -1.05 -0.37
CA CYS A 79 -6.63 0.06 0.57
C CYS A 79 -5.90 1.23 -0.10
N TYR A 80 -4.88 0.95 -0.92
CA TYR A 80 -4.14 1.98 -1.64
C TYR A 80 -5.04 2.74 -2.62
N ASP A 81 -5.84 2.01 -3.42
CA ASP A 81 -6.70 2.58 -4.45
C ASP A 81 -7.81 3.44 -3.84
N GLU A 82 -8.28 3.08 -2.64
CA GLU A 82 -9.26 3.86 -1.87
C GLU A 82 -8.63 4.99 -1.02
N GLY A 83 -7.31 5.18 -1.07
CA GLY A 83 -6.62 6.25 -0.34
C GLY A 83 -6.38 5.97 1.15
N LEU A 84 -6.58 4.73 1.61
CA LEU A 84 -6.31 4.26 2.97
C LEU A 84 -4.81 3.95 3.14
N TYR A 85 -3.96 4.95 2.89
CA TYR A 85 -2.52 4.75 2.77
C TYR A 85 -1.85 4.26 4.06
N GLU A 86 -2.33 4.65 5.23
CA GLU A 86 -1.79 4.14 6.50
C GLU A 86 -2.06 2.64 6.68
N ALA A 87 -3.25 2.16 6.31
CA ALA A 87 -3.55 0.74 6.32
C ALA A 87 -2.76 -0.02 5.24
N ALA A 88 -2.70 0.52 4.02
CA ALA A 88 -1.91 -0.06 2.94
C ALA A 88 -0.42 -0.18 3.31
N LYS A 89 0.13 0.80 4.03
CA LYS A 89 1.52 0.77 4.55
C LYS A 89 1.74 -0.43 5.47
N VAL A 90 0.83 -0.66 6.42
CA VAL A 90 0.89 -1.82 7.33
C VAL A 90 0.86 -3.13 6.53
N LEU A 91 -0.08 -3.24 5.59
CA LEU A 91 -0.28 -4.44 4.78
C LEU A 91 0.94 -4.75 3.89
N PHE A 92 1.44 -3.78 3.12
CA PHE A 92 2.60 -3.97 2.25
C PHE A 92 3.90 -4.21 3.03
N THR A 93 4.02 -3.64 4.24
CA THR A 93 5.13 -3.94 5.13
C THR A 93 5.10 -5.41 5.56
N ASN A 94 3.92 -5.94 5.90
CA ASN A 94 3.77 -7.33 6.33
C ASN A 94 4.14 -8.33 5.22
N VAL A 95 3.69 -8.11 3.99
CA VAL A 95 4.04 -8.98 2.84
C VAL A 95 5.39 -8.66 2.20
N SER A 96 6.17 -7.72 2.76
CA SER A 96 7.46 -7.28 2.20
C SER A 96 7.36 -6.81 0.73
N ASN A 97 6.23 -6.24 0.32
CA ASN A 97 6.05 -5.70 -1.02
C ASN A 97 6.65 -4.28 -1.08
N TRP A 98 7.98 -4.22 -1.22
CA TRP A 98 8.74 -2.97 -1.15
C TRP A 98 8.37 -1.96 -2.24
N ALA A 99 7.97 -2.41 -3.43
CA ALA A 99 7.58 -1.52 -4.51
C ALA A 99 6.27 -0.79 -4.19
N ARG A 100 5.24 -1.52 -3.77
CA ARG A 100 3.96 -0.91 -3.34
C ARG A 100 4.11 -0.12 -2.04
N LEU A 101 4.97 -0.56 -1.13
CA LEU A 101 5.29 0.19 0.09
C LEU A 101 5.93 1.54 -0.25
N ALA A 102 6.92 1.59 -1.16
CA ALA A 102 7.53 2.84 -1.59
C ALA A 102 6.48 3.79 -2.18
N SER A 103 5.64 3.31 -3.11
CA SER A 103 4.54 4.10 -3.67
C SER A 103 3.59 4.63 -2.59
N THR A 104 3.27 3.81 -1.59
CA THR A 104 2.40 4.20 -0.46
C THR A 104 3.04 5.27 0.42
N LEU A 105 4.33 5.11 0.74
CA LEU A 105 5.08 6.08 1.55
C LEU A 105 5.22 7.43 0.84
N VAL A 106 5.35 7.43 -0.48
CA VAL A 106 5.31 8.63 -1.32
C VAL A 106 3.97 9.35 -1.14
N LYS A 107 2.83 8.64 -1.19
CA LYS A 107 1.50 9.23 -0.96
C LYS A 107 1.32 9.80 0.46
N LEU A 108 1.99 9.22 1.45
CA LEU A 108 2.01 9.71 2.83
C LEU A 108 3.01 10.86 3.06
N GLY A 109 3.78 11.27 2.05
CA GLY A 109 4.84 12.28 2.19
C GLY A 109 6.04 11.81 3.01
N GLN A 110 6.17 10.50 3.25
CA GLN A 110 7.27 9.90 4.02
C GLN A 110 8.45 9.55 3.09
N TYR A 111 8.99 10.56 2.40
CA TYR A 111 9.95 10.37 1.30
C TYR A 111 11.24 9.66 1.71
N GLN A 112 11.75 9.92 2.92
CA GLN A 112 12.96 9.24 3.41
C GLN A 112 12.74 7.72 3.50
N ALA A 113 11.61 7.30 4.07
CA ALA A 113 11.22 5.89 4.13
C ALA A 113 10.92 5.32 2.73
N ALA A 114 10.34 6.12 1.83
CA ALA A 114 10.09 5.72 0.45
C ALA A 114 11.38 5.39 -0.30
N VAL A 115 12.44 6.20 -0.14
CA VAL A 115 13.77 5.93 -0.71
C VAL A 115 14.34 4.62 -0.15
N ASP A 116 14.20 4.37 1.15
CA ASP A 116 14.67 3.13 1.77
C ASP A 116 13.89 1.90 1.27
N ALA A 117 12.58 2.04 1.07
CA ALA A 117 11.76 1.00 0.44
C ALA A 117 12.15 0.78 -1.03
N ALA A 118 12.45 1.84 -1.80
CA ALA A 118 12.90 1.74 -3.18
C ALA A 118 14.24 0.97 -3.30
N ARG A 119 15.18 1.20 -2.38
CA ARG A 119 16.43 0.42 -2.29
C ARG A 119 16.16 -1.07 -2.13
N LYS A 120 15.21 -1.44 -1.26
CA LYS A 120 14.83 -2.84 -1.02
C LYS A 120 14.06 -3.44 -2.19
N ALA A 121 13.24 -2.64 -2.88
CA ALA A 121 12.52 -3.06 -4.08
C ALA A 121 13.46 -3.34 -5.25
N ASN A 122 14.57 -2.60 -5.34
CA ASN A 122 15.58 -2.72 -6.38
C ASN A 122 14.99 -2.75 -7.80
N SER A 123 14.04 -1.85 -8.05
CA SER A 123 13.34 -1.75 -9.33
C SER A 123 13.45 -0.34 -9.89
N MET A 124 13.85 -0.23 -11.15
CA MET A 124 13.95 1.03 -11.87
C MET A 124 12.63 1.81 -11.85
N ARG A 125 11.50 1.11 -12.01
CA ARG A 125 10.16 1.71 -11.96
C ARG A 125 9.92 2.41 -10.62
N THR A 126 10.27 1.75 -9.51
CA THR A 126 10.09 2.31 -8.16
C THR A 126 11.01 3.50 -7.93
N TRP A 127 12.26 3.43 -8.40
CA TRP A 127 13.19 4.55 -8.30
C TRP A 127 12.70 5.78 -9.04
N LYS A 128 12.22 5.63 -10.28
CA LYS A 128 11.62 6.71 -11.06
C LYS A 128 10.43 7.34 -10.37
N GLU A 129 9.51 6.52 -9.85
CA GLU A 129 8.35 7.02 -9.11
C GLU A 129 8.76 7.88 -7.91
N VAL A 130 9.67 7.37 -7.07
CA VAL A 130 10.16 8.11 -5.88
C VAL A 130 10.92 9.37 -6.29
N CYS A 131 11.81 9.27 -7.28
CA CYS A 131 12.59 10.41 -7.78
C CYS A 131 11.67 11.53 -8.29
N PHE A 132 10.76 11.20 -9.20
CA PHE A 132 9.87 12.16 -9.84
C PHE A 132 8.93 12.82 -8.82
N GLU A 133 8.39 12.08 -7.85
CA GLU A 133 7.61 12.72 -6.81
C GLU A 133 8.48 13.61 -5.91
N CYS A 134 9.69 13.20 -5.52
CA CYS A 134 10.59 14.05 -4.74
C CYS A 134 10.90 15.37 -5.47
N VAL A 135 11.12 15.33 -6.79
CA VAL A 135 11.33 16.52 -7.62
C VAL A 135 10.10 17.43 -7.66
N LEU A 136 8.90 16.84 -7.78
CA LEU A 136 7.63 17.59 -7.75
C LEU A 136 7.36 18.28 -6.41
N ARG A 137 7.94 17.74 -5.34
CA ARG A 137 7.74 18.20 -3.96
C ARG A 137 8.90 19.05 -3.45
N ASP A 138 9.84 19.40 -4.32
CA ASP A 138 11.04 20.17 -3.99
C ASP A 138 11.96 19.51 -2.94
N GLU A 139 11.88 18.18 -2.80
CA GLU A 139 12.73 17.37 -1.93
C GLU A 139 14.06 17.05 -2.62
N THR A 140 14.87 18.08 -2.84
CA THR A 140 16.09 18.02 -3.67
C THR A 140 17.09 16.97 -3.24
N ARG A 141 17.33 16.82 -1.93
CA ARG A 141 18.29 15.85 -1.39
C ARG A 141 17.88 14.41 -1.68
N LEU A 142 16.59 14.09 -1.54
CA LEU A 142 16.09 12.73 -1.77
C LEU A 142 15.92 12.45 -3.26
N ALA A 143 15.51 13.46 -4.04
CA ALA A 143 15.52 13.41 -5.49
C ALA A 143 16.92 13.11 -6.04
N GLN A 144 17.97 13.74 -5.50
CA GLN A 144 19.36 13.45 -5.89
C GLN A 144 19.72 11.99 -5.64
N VAL A 145 19.43 11.48 -4.44
CA VAL A 145 19.71 10.07 -4.09
C VAL A 145 18.99 9.11 -5.03
N ALA A 146 17.69 9.33 -5.26
CA ALA A 146 16.91 8.48 -6.15
C ALA A 146 17.37 8.61 -7.62
N GLY A 147 17.65 9.84 -8.07
CA GLY A 147 18.15 10.16 -9.41
C GLY A 147 19.44 9.44 -9.74
N LEU A 148 20.42 9.43 -8.82
CA LEU A 148 21.70 8.75 -9.03
C LEU A 148 21.53 7.24 -9.25
N ASN A 149 20.54 6.62 -8.60
CA ASN A 149 20.22 5.20 -8.80
C ASN A 149 19.51 4.94 -10.15
N ILE A 150 19.04 5.97 -10.84
CA ILE A 150 18.41 5.87 -12.17
C ILE A 150 19.45 6.11 -13.25
N ILE A 151 20.13 7.26 -13.21
CA ILE A 151 21.01 7.73 -14.30
C ILE A 151 22.30 6.93 -14.47
N VAL A 152 22.65 6.06 -13.50
CA VAL A 152 23.68 5.03 -13.71
C VAL A 152 23.33 4.08 -14.86
N HIS A 153 22.05 4.00 -15.22
CA HIS A 153 21.56 3.34 -16.42
C HIS A 153 21.36 4.37 -17.54
N ALA A 154 22.28 4.39 -18.51
CA ALA A 154 22.31 5.41 -19.57
C ALA A 154 21.01 5.50 -20.37
N ASP A 155 20.31 4.39 -20.58
CA ASP A 155 19.03 4.33 -21.31
C ASP A 155 17.91 5.14 -20.64
N GLU A 156 18.04 5.42 -19.34
CA GLU A 156 17.04 6.13 -18.55
C GLU A 156 17.30 7.63 -18.45
N LEU A 157 18.48 8.07 -18.88
CA LEU A 157 18.95 9.44 -18.76
C LEU A 157 18.05 10.43 -19.50
N ASP A 158 17.59 10.06 -20.70
CA ASP A 158 16.76 10.92 -21.54
C ASP A 158 15.42 11.22 -20.85
N GLU A 159 14.74 10.20 -20.32
CA GLU A 159 13.46 10.37 -19.63
C GLU A 159 13.59 11.24 -18.37
N VAL A 160 14.63 11.00 -17.56
CA VAL A 160 14.89 11.80 -16.36
C VAL A 160 15.20 13.25 -16.72
N SER A 161 16.04 13.46 -17.74
CA SER A 161 16.41 14.80 -18.20
C SER A 161 15.20 15.57 -18.72
N GLU A 162 14.37 14.96 -19.55
CA GLU A 162 13.14 15.55 -20.05
C GLU A 162 12.16 15.87 -18.92
N PHE A 163 12.07 15.01 -17.90
CA PHE A 163 11.21 15.26 -16.74
C PHE A 163 11.67 16.50 -15.95
N TYR A 164 12.95 16.59 -15.60
CA TYR A 164 13.49 17.72 -14.85
C TYR A 164 13.37 19.04 -15.61
N GLN A 165 13.66 19.03 -16.92
CA GLN A 165 13.54 20.21 -17.77
C GLN A 165 12.07 20.69 -17.86
N ARG A 166 11.12 19.79 -18.08
CA ARG A 166 9.68 20.13 -18.10
C ARG A 166 9.18 20.72 -16.78
N LYS A 167 9.82 20.37 -15.66
CA LYS A 167 9.51 20.91 -14.32
C LYS A 167 10.34 22.15 -13.97
N GLY A 168 11.20 22.62 -14.87
CA GLY A 168 12.05 23.79 -14.65
C GLY A 168 13.15 23.57 -13.61
N LYS A 169 13.49 22.31 -13.30
CA LYS A 169 14.46 21.94 -12.25
C LYS A 169 15.87 21.79 -12.82
N PHE A 170 16.33 22.79 -13.56
CA PHE A 170 17.61 22.75 -14.29
C PHE A 170 18.81 22.60 -13.35
N ASP A 171 18.85 23.35 -12.25
CA ASP A 171 19.95 23.28 -11.28
C ASP A 171 20.08 21.88 -10.65
N GLN A 172 18.95 21.24 -10.37
CA GLN A 172 18.93 19.88 -9.82
C GLN A 172 19.37 18.85 -10.86
N LEU A 173 19.01 19.04 -12.14
CA LEU A 173 19.48 18.18 -13.23
C LEU A 173 20.99 18.33 -13.42
N GLN A 174 21.51 19.55 -13.43
CA GLN A 174 22.95 19.79 -13.54
C GLN A 174 23.71 19.12 -12.38
N ALA A 175 23.25 19.33 -11.14
CA ALA A 175 23.83 18.67 -9.96
C ALA A 175 23.75 17.14 -10.01
N LEU A 176 22.75 16.59 -10.70
CA LEU A 176 22.61 15.14 -10.91
C LEU A 176 23.65 14.61 -11.90
N LEU A 177 23.97 15.37 -12.96
CA LEU A 177 24.92 14.99 -14.01
C LEU A 177 26.40 15.17 -13.61
N GLU A 178 26.68 16.04 -12.64
CA GLU A 178 28.04 16.37 -12.18
C GLU A 178 28.57 15.46 -11.06
N ALA A 179 27.72 14.58 -10.51
CA ALA A 179 27.98 13.80 -9.30
C ALA A 179 28.87 12.55 -9.50
#